data_AF-A0A2H3J934-F1
#
_entry.id   AF-A0A2H3J934-F1
#
_cell.length_a   1.000
_cell.length_b   1.000
_cell.length_c   1.000
_cell.angle_alpha   90.00
_cell.angle_beta   90.00
_cell.angle_gamma   90.00
#
_symmetry.space_group_name_H-M   'P 1'
#
loop_
_entity.id
_entity.type
_entity.pdbx_description
1 polymer ?
#
loop_
_entity_poly.entity_id
_entity_poly.type
_entity_poly.pdbx_seq_one_letter_code
_entity_poly.pdbx_strand_id
1 'polypeptide(L)'
;MLVRESNAHTHAVVSNAVLGLFKRERALGDQLRQCIDILVRTVTACLRHMRPDGLFHDVLDDDTTFVETNLAQQLAYTLYRLLDLHAHAPQALAPYVDFGELPMAGWEQLAEKMRLAAVENTDEWGLVRNVCGSPRFAAPGTAAEGQAWAIMMEVARTQYLSNNRGPKHIGI
;
A
#
# COMPACT_ATOMS: atom_id res chain seq x y z
N MET A 1 -4.81 -8.34 35.76
CA MET A 1 -5.98 -7.54 35.34
C MET A 1 -5.73 -6.07 35.71
N LEU A 2 -4.74 -5.42 35.08
CA LEU A 2 -4.33 -4.03 35.40
C LEU A 2 -3.55 -3.37 34.24
N VAL A 3 -3.04 -4.14 33.28
CA VAL A 3 -2.33 -3.62 32.09
C VAL A 3 -3.27 -3.17 30.96
N ARG A 4 -4.52 -3.67 30.91
CA ARG A 4 -5.47 -3.35 29.83
C ARG A 4 -6.12 -1.96 29.95
N GLU A 5 -6.30 -1.42 31.15
CA GLU A 5 -6.96 -0.13 31.36
C GLU A 5 -6.05 1.06 31.05
N SER A 6 -4.74 0.93 31.27
CA SER A 6 -3.74 1.97 30.97
C SER A 6 -3.61 2.25 29.47
N ASN A 7 -3.66 1.20 28.62
CA ASN A 7 -3.60 1.37 27.17
C ASN A 7 -4.87 2.03 26.59
N ALA A 8 -6.06 1.70 27.12
CA ALA A 8 -7.32 2.27 26.62
C ALA A 8 -7.41 3.79 26.86
N HIS A 9 -6.96 4.26 28.03
CA HIS A 9 -6.87 5.69 28.32
C HIS A 9 -5.85 6.41 27.43
N THR A 10 -4.69 5.80 27.20
CA THR A 10 -3.64 6.39 26.35
C THR A 10 -4.09 6.53 24.89
N HIS A 11 -4.77 5.51 24.34
CA HIS A 11 -5.37 5.57 23.00
C HIS A 11 -6.48 6.62 22.88
N ALA A 12 -7.34 6.75 23.90
CA ALA A 12 -8.42 7.73 23.90
C ALA A 12 -7.90 9.19 23.96
N VAL A 13 -6.84 9.45 24.73
CA VAL A 13 -6.22 10.78 24.84
C VAL A 13 -5.53 11.20 23.54
N VAL A 14 -4.79 10.28 22.90
CA VAL A 14 -4.14 10.54 21.59
C VAL A 14 -5.20 10.78 20.50
N SER A 15 -6.28 9.99 20.49
CA SER A 15 -7.39 10.17 19.54
C SER A 15 -8.07 11.54 19.68
N ASN A 16 -8.29 12.01 20.92
CA ASN A 16 -8.88 13.32 21.19
C ASN A 16 -7.94 14.50 20.85
N ALA A 17 -6.63 14.35 21.05
CA ALA A 17 -5.65 15.36 20.67
C ALA A 17 -5.55 15.51 19.13
N VAL A 18 -5.53 14.38 18.41
CA VAL A 18 -5.55 14.35 16.94
C VAL A 18 -6.85 14.95 16.40
N LEU A 19 -8.00 14.61 16.99
CA LEU A 19 -9.30 15.23 16.69
C LEU A 19 -9.29 16.76 16.91
N GLY A 20 -8.66 17.22 17.99
CA GLY A 20 -8.51 18.64 18.29
C GLY A 20 -7.63 19.38 17.29
N LEU A 21 -6.58 18.72 16.78
CA LEU A 21 -5.67 19.27 15.77
C LEU A 21 -6.40 19.46 14.43
N PHE A 22 -7.06 18.42 13.91
CA PHE A 22 -7.79 18.50 12.63
C PHE A 22 -9.01 19.42 12.67
N LYS A 23 -9.65 19.60 13.84
CA LYS A 23 -10.75 20.57 13.99
C LYS A 23 -10.25 22.02 14.05
N ARG A 24 -9.03 22.27 14.54
CA ARG A 24 -8.44 23.61 14.66
C ARG A 24 -7.68 24.02 13.41
N GLU A 25 -7.10 23.06 12.68
CA GLU A 25 -6.30 23.26 11.49
C GLU A 25 -6.99 22.70 10.26
N ARG A 26 -8.03 23.39 9.79
CA ARG A 26 -8.75 23.06 8.53
C ARG A 26 -7.77 22.82 7.36
N ALA A 27 -6.69 23.59 7.31
CA ALA A 27 -5.63 23.45 6.33
C ALA A 27 -5.00 22.04 6.33
N LEU A 28 -4.79 21.43 7.49
CA LEU A 28 -4.22 20.08 7.59
C LEU A 28 -5.21 19.02 7.06
N GLY A 29 -6.51 19.19 7.35
CA GLY A 29 -7.55 18.32 6.80
C GLY A 29 -7.66 18.42 5.28
N ASP A 30 -7.54 19.64 4.73
CA ASP A 30 -7.56 19.88 3.28
C ASP A 30 -6.29 19.31 2.60
N GLN A 31 -5.12 19.45 3.23
CA GLN A 31 -3.88 18.82 2.76
C GLN A 31 -3.97 17.29 2.75
N LEU A 32 -4.53 16.69 3.80
CA LEU A 32 -4.73 15.24 3.85
C LEU A 32 -5.65 14.77 2.72
N ARG A 33 -6.76 15.46 2.50
CA ARG A 33 -7.68 15.17 1.39
C ARG A 33 -6.99 15.27 0.04
N GLN A 34 -6.20 16.33 -0.17
CA GLN A 34 -5.44 16.52 -1.40
C GLN A 34 -4.43 15.39 -1.63
N CYS A 35 -3.70 14.98 -0.59
CA CYS A 35 -2.76 13.87 -0.69
C CYS A 35 -3.45 12.56 -1.09
N ILE A 36 -4.60 12.26 -0.48
CA ILE A 36 -5.37 11.04 -0.78
C ILE A 36 -5.93 11.09 -2.21
N ASP A 37 -6.47 12.23 -2.65
CA ASP A 37 -6.96 12.40 -4.04
C ASP A 37 -5.84 12.16 -5.05
N ILE A 38 -4.68 12.81 -4.87
CA ILE A 38 -3.52 12.63 -5.75
C ILE A 38 -3.09 11.16 -5.78
N LEU A 39 -3.03 10.51 -4.62
CA LEU A 39 -2.60 9.12 -4.50
C LEU A 39 -3.57 8.17 -5.20
N VAL A 40 -4.87 8.25 -4.91
CA VAL A 40 -5.91 7.40 -5.50
C VAL A 40 -5.96 7.59 -7.01
N ARG A 41 -5.88 8.84 -7.50
CA ARG A 41 -5.86 9.14 -8.93
C ARG A 41 -4.62 8.58 -9.61
N THR A 42 -3.45 8.72 -8.99
CA THR A 42 -2.17 8.21 -9.53
C THR A 42 -2.20 6.69 -9.60
N VAL A 43 -2.57 6.01 -8.52
CA VAL A 43 -2.70 4.55 -8.48
C VAL A 43 -3.69 4.07 -9.54
N THR A 44 -4.87 4.69 -9.62
CA THR A 44 -5.90 4.33 -10.61
C THR A 44 -5.41 4.56 -12.04
N ALA A 45 -4.64 5.62 -12.30
CA ALA A 45 -4.05 5.87 -13.61
C ALA A 45 -3.03 4.78 -13.96
N CYS A 46 -2.10 4.44 -13.08
CA CYS A 46 -1.12 3.37 -13.31
C CYS A 46 -1.82 2.02 -13.58
N LEU A 47 -2.84 1.67 -12.80
CA LEU A 47 -3.55 0.39 -12.93
C LEU A 47 -4.20 0.17 -14.32
N ARG A 48 -4.48 1.23 -15.08
CA ARG A 48 -4.97 1.12 -16.47
C ARG A 48 -3.93 0.53 -17.43
N HIS A 49 -2.66 0.60 -17.06
CA HIS A 49 -1.52 0.11 -17.82
C HIS A 49 -1.01 -1.25 -17.30
N MET A 50 -1.70 -1.85 -16.31
CA MET A 50 -1.30 -3.14 -15.77
C MET A 50 -1.48 -4.24 -16.80
N ARG A 51 -0.43 -5.04 -17.00
CA ARG A 51 -0.46 -6.20 -17.87
C ARG A 51 -1.34 -7.32 -17.29
N PRO A 52 -1.75 -8.30 -18.11
CA PRO A 52 -2.51 -9.45 -17.63
C PRO A 52 -1.81 -10.29 -16.54
N ASP A 53 -0.47 -10.28 -16.50
CA ASP A 53 0.34 -10.95 -15.48
C ASP A 53 0.44 -10.17 -14.16
N GLY A 54 0.01 -8.90 -14.11
CA GLY A 54 0.10 -8.07 -12.91
C GLY A 54 1.36 -7.20 -12.84
N LEU A 55 2.21 -7.23 -13.87
CA LEU A 55 3.38 -6.35 -13.99
C LEU A 55 3.07 -5.15 -14.90
N PHE A 56 4.08 -4.31 -15.10
CA PHE A 56 4.01 -3.11 -15.94
C PHE A 56 5.19 -3.10 -16.92
N HIS A 57 5.08 -2.28 -17.95
CA HIS A 57 6.23 -1.90 -18.76
C HIS A 57 7.01 -0.78 -18.05
N ASP A 58 8.33 -0.71 -18.26
CA ASP A 58 9.22 0.32 -17.67
C ASP A 58 8.74 1.74 -17.99
N VAL A 59 8.19 1.92 -19.19
CA VAL A 59 7.34 3.06 -19.54
C VAL A 59 5.90 2.58 -19.66
N LEU A 60 5.02 3.13 -18.81
CA LEU A 60 3.64 2.63 -18.60
C LEU A 60 2.80 2.51 -19.89
N ASP A 61 2.94 3.46 -20.80
CA ASP A 61 2.18 3.55 -22.04
C ASP A 61 2.96 3.11 -23.29
N ASP A 62 4.12 2.48 -23.10
CA ASP A 62 4.97 1.96 -24.18
C ASP A 62 5.29 0.47 -23.94
N ASP A 63 4.54 -0.40 -24.64
CA ASP A 63 4.68 -1.85 -24.58
C ASP A 63 5.96 -2.39 -25.26
N THR A 64 6.74 -1.52 -25.92
CA THR A 64 8.04 -1.87 -26.49
C THR A 64 9.16 -1.87 -25.45
N THR A 65 8.93 -1.24 -24.29
CA THR A 65 9.88 -1.27 -23.17
C THR A 65 9.82 -2.59 -22.41
N PHE A 66 10.86 -2.91 -21.65
CA PHE A 66 10.92 -4.17 -20.92
C PHE A 66 9.87 -4.21 -19.78
N VAL A 67 9.51 -5.42 -19.36
CA VAL A 67 8.58 -5.62 -18.24
C VAL A 67 9.32 -5.40 -16.92
N GLU A 68 8.76 -4.55 -16.07
CA GLU A 68 9.38 -4.01 -14.87
C GLU A 68 8.64 -4.48 -13.61
N THR A 69 9.40 -4.93 -12.61
CA THR A 69 8.87 -5.52 -11.37
C THR A 69 8.56 -4.50 -10.27
N ASN A 70 9.36 -3.44 -10.14
CA ASN A 70 9.34 -2.50 -9.02
C ASN A 70 8.01 -1.74 -8.91
N LEU A 71 7.43 -1.29 -10.02
CA LEU A 71 6.16 -0.55 -9.96
C LEU A 71 5.03 -1.43 -9.40
N ALA A 72 5.00 -2.73 -9.73
CA ALA A 72 4.04 -3.66 -9.14
C ALA A 72 4.21 -3.74 -7.61
N GLN A 73 5.44 -3.75 -7.11
CA GLN A 73 5.74 -3.76 -5.67
C GLN A 73 5.28 -2.46 -4.99
N GLN A 74 5.56 -1.30 -5.61
CA GLN A 74 5.18 0.02 -5.12
C GLN A 74 3.66 0.19 -5.03
N LEU A 75 2.95 -0.24 -6.07
CA LEU A 75 1.49 -0.17 -6.10
C LEU A 75 0.88 -1.18 -5.14
N ALA A 76 1.34 -2.43 -5.10
CA ALA A 76 0.86 -3.42 -4.13
C ALA A 76 1.03 -2.93 -2.68
N TYR A 77 2.22 -2.42 -2.33
CA TYR A 77 2.45 -1.76 -1.05
C TYR A 77 1.41 -0.67 -0.78
N THR A 78 1.25 0.25 -1.74
CA THR A 78 0.33 1.40 -1.60
C THR A 78 -1.11 0.94 -1.38
N LEU A 79 -1.57 -0.05 -2.14
CA LEU A 79 -2.90 -0.63 -1.99
C LEU A 79 -3.09 -1.24 -0.59
N TYR A 80 -2.14 -2.02 -0.08
CA TYR A 80 -2.23 -2.57 1.28
C TYR A 80 -2.28 -1.47 2.35
N ARG A 81 -1.50 -0.39 2.20
CA ARG A 81 -1.55 0.76 3.12
C ARG A 81 -2.90 1.48 3.07
N LEU A 82 -3.49 1.65 1.88
CA LEU A 82 -4.79 2.29 1.72
C LEU A 82 -5.92 1.42 2.26
N LEU A 83 -5.86 0.11 2.01
CA LEU A 83 -6.81 -0.85 2.56
C LEU A 83 -6.75 -0.90 4.10
N ASP A 84 -5.55 -0.89 4.69
CA ASP A 84 -5.35 -0.82 6.14
C ASP A 84 -5.87 0.51 6.72
N LEU A 85 -5.56 1.63 6.05
CA LEU A 85 -6.10 2.95 6.42
C LEU A 85 -7.64 2.97 6.33
N HIS A 86 -8.23 2.39 5.28
CA HIS A 86 -9.68 2.33 5.15
C HIS A 86 -10.33 1.53 6.28
N ALA A 87 -9.78 0.36 6.59
CA ALA A 87 -10.32 -0.53 7.60
C ALA A 87 -10.16 0.00 9.04
N HIS A 88 -9.10 0.79 9.29
CA HIS A 88 -8.68 1.14 10.65
C HIS A 88 -8.49 2.65 10.87
N ALA A 89 -8.84 3.51 9.92
CA ALA A 89 -8.77 4.95 10.10
C ALA A 89 -9.54 5.37 11.35
N PRO A 90 -8.97 6.25 12.19
CA PRO A 90 -9.73 6.91 13.23
C PRO A 90 -11.00 7.54 12.63
N GLN A 91 -12.14 7.40 13.31
CA GLN A 91 -13.41 7.99 12.87
C GLN A 91 -13.30 9.50 12.56
N ALA A 92 -12.35 10.16 13.23
CA ALA A 92 -11.92 11.53 13.00
C ALA A 92 -11.51 11.86 11.56
N LEU A 93 -10.86 10.91 10.88
CA LEU A 93 -10.30 11.06 9.54
C LEU A 93 -11.28 10.67 8.44
N ALA A 94 -12.34 9.92 8.76
CA ALA A 94 -13.32 9.44 7.79
C ALA A 94 -13.85 10.53 6.82
N PRO A 95 -14.12 11.79 7.25
CA PRO A 95 -14.57 12.83 6.32
C PRO A 95 -13.52 13.27 5.29
N TYR A 96 -12.23 13.02 5.55
CA TYR A 96 -11.09 13.48 4.75
C TYR A 96 -10.50 12.39 3.85
N VAL A 97 -10.98 11.16 4.01
CA VAL A 97 -10.44 9.98 3.37
C VAL A 97 -11.48 9.45 2.38
N ASP A 98 -11.23 9.66 1.08
CA ASP A 98 -12.04 9.14 -0.01
C ASP A 98 -11.16 8.29 -0.92
N PHE A 99 -11.49 7.00 -1.04
CA PHE A 99 -10.72 6.03 -1.82
C PHE A 99 -11.29 5.78 -3.23
N GLY A 100 -12.28 6.58 -3.65
CA GLY A 100 -12.92 6.45 -4.96
C GLY A 100 -13.92 5.29 -5.05
N GLU A 101 -14.30 4.95 -6.29
CA GLU A 101 -15.49 4.13 -6.59
C GLU A 101 -15.25 2.61 -6.58
N LEU A 102 -13.99 2.16 -6.68
CA LEU A 102 -13.69 0.74 -6.76
C LEU A 102 -13.95 0.04 -5.40
N PRO A 103 -14.72 -1.06 -5.36
CA PRO A 103 -14.99 -1.76 -4.11
C PRO A 103 -13.69 -2.35 -3.55
N MET A 104 -13.56 -2.38 -2.22
CA MET A 104 -12.33 -2.84 -1.53
C MET A 104 -11.88 -4.24 -1.94
N ALA A 105 -12.82 -5.15 -2.22
CA ALA A 105 -12.50 -6.47 -2.74
C ALA A 105 -11.73 -6.43 -4.08
N GLY A 106 -11.99 -5.44 -4.93
CA GLY A 106 -11.23 -5.19 -6.15
C GLY A 106 -9.81 -4.70 -5.87
N TRP A 107 -9.64 -3.77 -4.92
CA TRP A 107 -8.31 -3.28 -4.51
C TRP A 107 -7.45 -4.42 -3.93
N GLU A 108 -8.04 -5.28 -3.09
CA GLU A 108 -7.31 -6.42 -2.50
C GLU A 108 -6.87 -7.43 -3.56
N GLN A 109 -7.72 -7.73 -4.54
CA GLN A 109 -7.38 -8.62 -5.66
C GLN A 109 -6.24 -8.05 -6.52
N LEU A 110 -6.27 -6.74 -6.81
CA LEU A 110 -5.22 -6.08 -7.56
C LEU A 110 -3.89 -6.08 -6.80
N ALA A 111 -3.91 -5.80 -5.49
CA ALA A 111 -2.74 -5.82 -4.64
C ALA A 111 -2.09 -7.22 -4.61
N GLU A 112 -2.90 -8.26 -4.39
CA GLU A 112 -2.40 -9.63 -4.34
C GLU A 112 -1.86 -10.09 -5.70
N LYS A 113 -2.51 -9.70 -6.81
CA LYS A 113 -2.04 -10.01 -8.16
C LYS A 113 -0.66 -9.42 -8.43
N MET A 114 -0.48 -8.12 -8.20
CA MET A 114 0.81 -7.44 -8.39
C MET A 114 1.89 -8.02 -7.46
N ARG A 115 1.53 -8.33 -6.21
CA ARG A 115 2.44 -8.97 -5.25
C ARG A 115 2.92 -10.33 -5.73
N LEU A 116 2.02 -11.21 -6.16
CA LEU A 116 2.36 -12.53 -6.65
C LEU A 116 3.33 -12.45 -7.84
N ALA A 117 3.02 -11.59 -8.81
CA ALA A 117 3.86 -11.37 -9.98
C ALA A 117 5.27 -10.84 -9.61
N ALA A 118 5.37 -9.96 -8.60
CA ALA A 118 6.65 -9.47 -8.13
C ALA A 118 7.45 -10.55 -7.35
N VAL A 119 6.78 -11.37 -6.56
CA VAL A 119 7.42 -12.50 -5.84
C VAL A 119 7.94 -13.55 -6.81
N GLU A 120 7.20 -13.84 -7.89
CA GLU A 120 7.64 -14.75 -8.95
C GLU A 120 8.91 -14.26 -9.68
N ASN A 121 9.20 -12.95 -9.63
CA ASN A 121 10.44 -12.36 -10.16
C ASN A 121 11.61 -12.38 -9.15
N THR A 122 11.47 -13.04 -8.01
CA THR A 122 12.57 -13.24 -7.05
C THR A 122 13.30 -14.53 -7.37
N ASP A 123 14.63 -14.46 -7.50
CA ASP A 123 15.43 -15.63 -7.83
C ASP A 123 15.72 -16.54 -6.62
N GLU A 124 16.44 -17.63 -6.86
CA GLU A 124 16.85 -18.61 -5.84
C GLU A 124 17.73 -18.02 -4.72
N TRP A 125 18.36 -16.87 -4.96
CA TRP A 125 19.21 -16.16 -4.01
C TRP A 125 18.44 -15.11 -3.20
N GLY A 126 17.14 -14.96 -3.46
CA GLY A 126 16.28 -13.97 -2.81
C GLY A 126 16.39 -12.56 -3.39
N LEU A 127 16.96 -12.41 -4.59
CA LEU A 127 17.06 -11.12 -5.28
C LEU A 127 15.90 -10.91 -6.24
N VAL A 128 15.22 -9.78 -6.10
CA VAL A 128 14.21 -9.32 -7.07
C VAL A 128 14.90 -8.99 -8.39
N ARG A 129 14.45 -9.64 -9.46
CA ARG A 129 14.91 -9.45 -10.84
C ARG A 129 13.94 -8.59 -11.64
N ASN A 130 14.37 -8.22 -12.84
CA ASN A 130 13.60 -7.42 -13.80
C ASN A 130 13.10 -6.09 -13.22
N VAL A 131 13.87 -5.53 -12.27
CA VAL A 131 13.70 -4.13 -11.87
C VAL A 131 14.55 -3.24 -12.76
N CYS A 132 14.25 -1.94 -12.81
CA CYS A 132 15.09 -0.98 -13.51
C CYS A 132 16.52 -0.98 -12.92
N GLY A 133 17.48 -1.56 -13.67
CA GLY A 133 18.77 -1.97 -13.12
C GLY A 133 19.74 -0.83 -12.83
N SER A 134 20.33 -0.82 -11.63
CA SER A 134 21.39 0.12 -11.27
C SER A 134 22.72 -0.23 -11.98
N PRO A 135 23.55 0.76 -12.36
CA PRO A 135 23.41 2.19 -12.11
C PRO A 135 22.80 3.00 -13.26
N ARG A 136 22.42 2.35 -14.37
CA ARG A 136 22.02 3.05 -15.60
C ARG A 136 20.51 3.22 -15.77
N PHE A 137 19.71 2.42 -15.07
CA PHE A 137 18.25 2.49 -15.09
C PHE A 137 17.68 2.49 -16.52
N ALA A 138 18.23 1.63 -17.39
CA ALA A 138 17.89 1.59 -18.81
C ALA A 138 17.67 0.16 -19.33
N ALA A 139 17.70 -0.82 -18.43
CA ALA A 139 17.59 -2.24 -18.75
C ALA A 139 17.13 -3.04 -17.53
N PRO A 140 16.51 -4.21 -17.73
CA PRO A 140 16.14 -5.10 -16.63
C PRO A 140 17.39 -5.58 -15.89
N GLY A 141 17.31 -5.62 -14.56
CA GLY A 141 18.41 -6.08 -13.72
C GLY A 141 18.02 -6.18 -12.25
N THR A 142 18.94 -5.75 -11.39
CA THR A 142 18.72 -5.61 -9.95
C THR A 142 19.06 -4.19 -9.51
N ALA A 143 18.36 -3.69 -8.49
CA ALA A 143 18.61 -2.40 -7.87
C ALA A 143 18.20 -2.45 -6.40
N ALA A 144 18.88 -1.66 -5.56
CA ALA A 144 18.58 -1.58 -4.12
C ALA A 144 17.14 -1.14 -3.85
N GLU A 145 16.61 -0.25 -4.69
CA GLU A 145 15.22 0.21 -4.61
C GLU A 145 14.22 -0.95 -4.72
N GLY A 146 14.33 -1.79 -5.76
CA GLY A 146 13.45 -2.95 -5.93
C GLY A 146 13.55 -3.97 -4.79
N GLN A 147 14.74 -4.12 -4.19
CA GLN A 147 14.88 -4.98 -3.01
C GLN A 147 14.15 -4.38 -1.79
N ALA A 148 14.27 -3.08 -1.59
CA ALA A 148 13.59 -2.40 -0.49
C ALA A 148 12.06 -2.46 -0.64
N TRP A 149 11.54 -2.29 -1.86
CA TRP A 149 10.11 -2.38 -2.12
C TRP A 149 9.53 -3.77 -1.93
N ALA A 150 10.26 -4.84 -2.26
CA ALA A 150 9.84 -6.20 -1.91
C ALA A 150 9.60 -6.36 -0.40
N ILE A 151 10.54 -5.87 0.41
CA ILE A 151 10.44 -5.95 1.88
C ILE A 151 9.26 -5.12 2.38
N MET A 152 9.15 -3.86 1.93
CA MET A 152 8.07 -2.96 2.36
C MET A 152 6.69 -3.51 1.98
N MET A 153 6.55 -4.04 0.76
CA MET A 153 5.32 -4.66 0.26
C MET A 153 4.86 -5.83 1.15
N GLU A 154 5.73 -6.79 1.44
CA GLU A 154 5.37 -7.95 2.27
C GLU A 154 5.07 -7.56 3.72
N VAL A 155 5.78 -6.56 4.27
CA VAL A 155 5.47 -6.01 5.60
C VAL A 155 4.09 -5.35 5.61
N ALA A 156 3.79 -4.50 4.63
CA ALA A 156 2.49 -3.83 4.54
C ALA A 156 1.34 -4.82 4.39
N ARG A 157 1.53 -5.86 3.56
CA ARG A 157 0.55 -6.95 3.43
C ARG A 157 0.35 -7.70 4.74
N THR A 158 1.44 -8.03 5.42
CA THR A 158 1.36 -8.76 6.69
C THR A 158 0.59 -7.95 7.73
N GLN A 159 0.85 -6.65 7.82
CA GLN A 159 0.12 -5.73 8.71
C GLN A 159 -1.37 -5.67 8.37
N TYR A 160 -1.71 -5.47 7.09
CA TYR A 160 -3.09 -5.47 6.62
C TYR A 160 -3.82 -6.77 7.00
N LEU A 161 -3.20 -7.92 6.71
CA LEU A 161 -3.79 -9.23 7.01
C LEU A 161 -3.90 -9.50 8.51
N SER A 162 -2.91 -9.07 9.32
CA SER A 162 -2.97 -9.28 10.78
C SER A 162 -4.05 -8.43 11.43
N ASN A 163 -4.26 -7.20 10.95
CA ASN A 163 -5.25 -6.30 11.50
C ASN A 163 -6.67 -6.72 11.11
N ASN A 164 -6.85 -7.27 9.90
CA ASN A 164 -8.14 -7.77 9.42
C ASN A 164 -8.45 -9.21 9.82
N ARG A 165 -7.45 -10.00 10.22
CA ARG A 165 -7.63 -11.32 10.83
C ARG A 165 -7.47 -11.19 12.34
N GLY A 166 -8.40 -10.49 13.00
CA GLY A 166 -8.56 -10.57 14.45
C GLY A 166 -8.61 -12.04 14.91
N PRO A 167 -8.33 -12.35 16.20
CA PRO A 167 -8.19 -13.71 16.67
C PRO A 167 -9.43 -14.52 16.28
N LYS A 168 -9.28 -15.43 15.31
CA LYS A 168 -10.26 -16.46 15.07
C LYS A 168 -10.29 -17.26 16.36
N HIS A 169 -11.40 -17.25 17.07
CA HIS A 169 -11.62 -18.20 18.14
C HIS A 169 -11.38 -19.60 17.55
N ILE A 170 -10.21 -20.16 17.84
CA ILE A 170 -9.96 -21.57 17.62
C ILE A 170 -10.78 -22.24 18.72
N GLY A 171 -12.02 -22.56 18.37
CA GLY A 171 -12.83 -23.48 19.19
C GLY A 171 -12.11 -24.81 19.19
N ILE A 172 -11.48 -25.11 20.33
CA ILE A 172 -11.14 -26.47 20.74
C ILE A 172 -12.32 -26.95 21.57
#